data_AF-A0A5N6GUX9-F1
#
_entry.id   AF-A0A5N6GUX9-F1
#
_cell.length_a   1.000
_cell.length_b   1.000
_cell.length_c   1.000
_cell.angle_alpha   90.00
_cell.angle_beta   90.00
_cell.angle_gamma   90.00
#
_symmetry.space_group_name_H-M   'P 1'
#
loop_
_entity.id
_entity.type
_entity.pdbx_description
1 polymer ?
#
loop_
_entity_poly.entity_id
_entity_poly.type
_entity_poly.pdbx_seq_one_letter_code
_entity_poly.pdbx_strand_id
1 'polypeptide(L)'
;MTPFLGAKIRSFLRLFRRKSKPIPPPTEQELQDIYIPPPPQQELQDIFIPPLLNLPLDILFEIFPLLPLPSQVCLALSCKPLYRLFSSTLQDEQLAWPRLLACKTFRISDTLSSNEAPLISPRTQVLLHLQDDWWLYCAACLKIQPRALFWPGIESLPLRSQKCIFGARVIDLCSCLSLTYFDRIRLERWLYTGRTDTLSQRIREAFQPLIIDDRSSLLHQCSIPSIPEVSVDLEIVVALNDRKRLEALTRYRVRMSSYQPRPRGVIPWFSGPHDATERIYLCPHIDLLPFVRDSYYWPQIECWSCETSVCVDSSEDEGLHVVLLSVRNLGEPHYREGLHLPWEKIARENSHDITGAMIADMANVYGTSPLWGQVYSAWNRRRLLEPQVSRDT
;
A
#
# COMPACT_ATOMS: atom_id res chain seq x y z
N MET A 1 5.88 2.88 -33.23
CA MET A 1 6.58 1.94 -32.33
C MET A 1 7.90 2.55 -31.90
N THR A 2 8.07 2.89 -30.62
CA THR A 2 9.44 3.01 -30.09
C THR A 2 10.01 1.58 -30.00
N PRO A 3 11.20 1.29 -30.56
CA PRO A 3 11.73 -0.08 -30.62
C PRO A 3 11.92 -0.72 -29.24
N PHE A 4 12.02 0.10 -28.19
CA PHE A 4 12.20 -0.32 -26.80
C PHE A 4 10.94 -0.95 -26.18
N LEU A 5 9.76 -0.39 -26.42
CA LEU A 5 8.53 -0.87 -25.79
C LEU A 5 8.02 -2.16 -26.44
N GLY A 6 8.13 -2.26 -27.77
CA GLY A 6 7.84 -3.50 -28.50
C GLY A 6 8.76 -4.66 -28.11
N ALA A 7 9.96 -4.40 -27.58
CA ALA A 7 10.84 -5.43 -27.03
C ALA A 7 10.38 -5.92 -25.65
N LYS A 8 9.97 -5.00 -24.75
CA LYS A 8 9.42 -5.35 -23.43
C LYS A 8 8.15 -6.18 -23.52
N ILE A 9 7.21 -5.80 -24.39
CA ILE A 9 5.94 -6.52 -24.59
C ILE A 9 6.16 -7.89 -25.24
N ARG A 10 7.08 -8.00 -26.22
CA ARG A 10 7.43 -9.30 -26.83
C ARG A 10 8.19 -10.24 -25.87
N SER A 11 9.00 -9.69 -24.96
CA SER A 11 9.59 -10.46 -23.86
C SER A 11 8.48 -11.01 -22.96
N PHE A 12 7.52 -10.15 -22.57
CA PHE A 12 6.37 -10.50 -21.75
C PHE A 12 5.51 -11.64 -22.33
N LEU A 13 5.21 -11.62 -23.63
CA LEU A 13 4.45 -12.70 -24.28
C LEU A 13 5.16 -14.07 -24.25
N ARG A 14 6.50 -14.10 -24.13
CA ARG A 14 7.25 -15.36 -23.92
C ARG A 14 7.10 -15.88 -22.48
N LEU A 15 6.89 -14.99 -21.51
CA LEU A 15 6.74 -15.31 -20.08
C LEU A 15 5.49 -16.18 -19.81
N PHE A 16 4.36 -15.91 -20.49
CA PHE A 16 3.08 -16.65 -20.29
C PHE A 16 2.98 -17.96 -21.07
N ARG A 17 3.94 -18.28 -21.93
CA ARG A 17 3.90 -19.51 -22.77
C ARG A 17 4.71 -20.67 -22.19
N ARG A 18 5.42 -20.49 -21.07
CA ARG A 18 6.28 -21.53 -20.49
C ARG A 18 5.73 -22.04 -19.16
N LYS A 19 5.70 -23.37 -19.02
CA LYS A 19 5.37 -24.07 -17.77
C LYS A 19 6.44 -23.75 -16.71
N SER A 20 6.01 -23.18 -15.59
CA SER A 20 6.84 -22.88 -14.42
C SER A 20 7.17 -24.15 -13.64
N LYS A 21 8.33 -24.15 -12.96
CA LYS A 21 8.75 -25.20 -12.02
C LYS A 21 8.67 -24.66 -10.58
N PRO A 22 8.17 -25.44 -9.62
CA PRO A 22 8.15 -25.06 -8.21
C PRO A 22 9.55 -25.08 -7.58
N ILE A 23 9.75 -24.22 -6.58
CA ILE A 23 10.99 -24.06 -5.80
C ILE A 23 10.98 -25.05 -4.62
N PRO A 24 12.10 -25.75 -4.32
CA PRO A 24 12.19 -26.63 -3.16
C PRO A 24 12.38 -25.84 -1.84
N PRO A 25 11.93 -26.39 -0.69
CA PRO A 25 12.05 -25.73 0.61
C PRO A 25 13.49 -25.74 1.14
N PRO A 26 13.88 -24.76 1.99
CA PRO A 26 15.18 -24.76 2.67
C PRO A 26 15.21 -25.74 3.86
N THR A 27 16.38 -26.32 4.10
CA THR A 27 16.69 -27.28 5.18
C THR A 27 17.14 -26.55 6.45
N GLU A 28 16.69 -27.04 7.60
CA GLU A 28 16.99 -26.52 8.94
C GLU A 28 18.25 -27.15 9.53
N GLN A 29 19.09 -26.34 10.20
CA GLN A 29 20.07 -26.83 11.17
C GLN A 29 20.42 -25.76 12.25
N GLU A 30 19.87 -26.04 13.43
CA GLU A 30 20.38 -25.95 14.81
C GLU A 30 20.77 -24.65 15.54
N LEU A 31 20.27 -24.65 16.79
CA LEU A 31 20.30 -23.75 17.95
C LEU A 31 21.67 -23.63 18.62
N GLN A 32 21.93 -22.49 19.29
CA GLN A 32 22.63 -22.45 20.60
C GLN A 32 22.08 -21.35 21.53
N ASP A 33 22.07 -21.68 22.82
CA ASP A 33 21.39 -21.05 23.95
C ASP A 33 22.00 -19.72 24.44
N ILE A 34 21.13 -18.79 24.87
CA ILE A 34 21.49 -17.64 25.71
C ILE A 34 20.62 -17.65 26.97
N TYR A 35 21.25 -17.85 28.12
CA TYR A 35 20.64 -17.75 29.45
C TYR A 35 20.36 -16.28 29.81
N ILE A 36 19.10 -15.97 30.12
CA ILE A 36 18.66 -14.66 30.66
C ILE A 36 18.21 -14.87 32.11
N PRO A 37 18.81 -14.18 33.09
CA PRO A 37 18.37 -14.27 34.48
C PRO A 37 16.99 -13.62 34.68
N PRO A 38 16.17 -14.11 35.62
CA PRO A 38 14.83 -13.61 35.82
C PRO A 38 14.86 -12.15 36.33
N PRO A 39 13.92 -11.30 35.89
CA PRO A 39 13.86 -9.92 36.35
C PRO A 39 13.49 -9.86 37.84
N PRO A 40 13.98 -8.85 38.57
CA PRO A 40 13.68 -8.68 39.98
C PRO A 40 12.18 -8.46 40.19
N GLN A 41 11.63 -9.17 41.17
CA GLN A 41 10.25 -9.01 41.63
C GLN A 41 10.10 -7.63 42.29
N GLN A 42 9.54 -6.67 41.56
CA GLN A 42 9.08 -5.41 42.12
C GLN A 42 7.57 -5.45 42.33
N GLU A 43 7.21 -5.45 43.61
CA GLU A 43 6.09 -4.77 44.27
C GLU A 43 4.75 -4.74 43.51
N LEU A 44 3.77 -5.48 44.04
CA LEU A 44 2.34 -5.29 43.77
C LEU A 44 1.96 -3.85 44.13
N GLN A 45 1.98 -2.96 43.14
CA GLN A 45 1.22 -1.72 43.19
C GLN A 45 -0.25 -2.06 42.93
N ASP A 46 -1.13 -1.52 43.77
CA ASP A 46 -2.58 -1.64 43.63
C ASP A 46 -3.00 -1.45 42.16
N ILE A 47 -3.64 -2.48 41.60
CA ILE A 47 -4.09 -2.45 40.21
C ILE A 47 -5.22 -1.42 40.13
N PHE A 48 -4.87 -0.19 39.74
CA PHE A 48 -5.84 0.86 39.47
C PHE A 48 -6.69 0.44 38.26
N ILE A 49 -7.90 -0.03 38.52
CA ILE A 49 -8.88 -0.34 37.47
C ILE A 49 -9.62 0.96 37.11
N PRO A 50 -9.52 1.44 35.87
CA PRO A 50 -10.24 2.63 35.43
C PRO A 50 -11.76 2.50 35.69
N PRO A 51 -12.46 3.54 36.17
CA PRO A 51 -13.88 3.46 36.52
C PRO A 51 -14.78 2.96 35.38
N LEU A 52 -14.42 3.25 34.13
CA LEU A 52 -15.14 2.76 32.95
C LEU A 52 -15.15 1.23 32.84
N LEU A 53 -14.06 0.56 33.25
CA LEU A 53 -13.97 -0.91 33.24
C LEU A 53 -14.69 -1.56 34.42
N ASN A 54 -15.16 -0.78 35.40
CA ASN A 54 -15.99 -1.24 36.50
C ASN A 54 -17.50 -1.18 36.17
N LEU A 55 -17.87 -0.62 35.02
CA LEU A 55 -19.27 -0.64 34.59
C LEU A 55 -19.70 -2.06 34.21
N PRO A 56 -20.96 -2.44 34.50
CA PRO A 56 -21.57 -3.64 33.95
C PRO A 56 -21.43 -3.65 32.42
N LEU A 57 -21.15 -4.83 31.85
CA LEU A 57 -20.97 -4.99 30.40
C LEU A 57 -22.17 -4.46 29.62
N ASP A 58 -23.39 -4.69 30.10
CA ASP A 58 -24.62 -4.22 29.45
C ASP A 58 -24.62 -2.70 29.28
N ILE A 59 -24.17 -1.94 30.28
CA ILE A 59 -24.06 -0.48 30.19
C ILE A 59 -23.00 -0.08 29.16
N LEU A 60 -21.87 -0.80 29.10
CA LEU A 60 -20.85 -0.55 28.08
C LEU A 60 -21.37 -0.81 26.67
N PHE A 61 -22.19 -1.85 26.49
CA PHE A 61 -22.86 -2.15 25.21
C PHE A 61 -23.94 -1.13 24.84
N GLU A 62 -24.54 -0.42 25.78
CA GLU A 62 -25.43 0.71 25.51
C GLU A 62 -24.67 2.00 25.18
N ILE A 63 -23.53 2.27 25.85
CA ILE A 63 -22.71 3.46 25.59
C ILE A 63 -22.04 3.37 24.21
N PHE A 64 -21.51 2.21 23.86
CA PHE A 64 -20.64 2.05 22.69
C PHE A 64 -21.30 2.48 21.36
N PRO A 65 -22.53 2.07 21.02
CA PRO A 65 -23.21 2.47 19.78
C PRO A 65 -23.56 3.95 19.70
N LEU A 66 -23.60 4.66 20.83
CA LEU A 66 -23.89 6.11 20.88
C LEU A 66 -22.69 6.96 20.44
N LEU A 67 -21.49 6.37 20.39
CA LEU A 67 -20.28 7.05 19.96
C LEU A 67 -20.21 7.09 18.43
N PRO A 68 -19.69 8.16 17.82
CA PRO A 68 -19.38 8.14 16.39
C PRO A 68 -18.26 7.13 16.11
N LEU A 69 -18.24 6.57 14.90
CA LEU A 69 -17.33 5.48 14.51
C LEU A 69 -15.85 5.75 14.89
N PRO A 70 -15.25 6.94 14.69
CA PRO A 70 -13.88 7.19 15.10
C PRO A 70 -13.65 7.02 16.61
N SER A 71 -14.59 7.50 17.43
CA SER A 71 -14.54 7.38 18.89
C SER A 71 -14.74 5.94 19.35
N GLN A 72 -15.61 5.17 18.68
CA GLN A 72 -15.76 3.74 18.95
C GLN A 72 -14.42 3.00 18.78
N VAL A 73 -13.72 3.27 17.68
CA VAL A 73 -12.42 2.65 17.38
C VAL A 73 -11.36 3.08 18.40
N CYS A 74 -11.28 4.37 18.72
CA CYS A 74 -10.32 4.87 19.70
C CYS A 74 -10.57 4.29 21.10
N LEU A 75 -11.84 4.13 21.49
CA LEU A 75 -12.23 3.48 22.74
C LEU A 75 -11.81 2.01 22.75
N ALA A 76 -12.09 1.27 21.66
CA ALA A 76 -11.67 -0.12 21.52
C ALA A 76 -10.14 -0.28 21.61
N LEU A 77 -9.37 0.67 21.06
CA LEU A 77 -7.91 0.65 21.06
C LEU A 77 -7.27 1.11 22.38
N SER A 78 -8.05 1.68 23.31
CA SER A 78 -7.50 2.28 24.54
C SER A 78 -6.91 1.26 25.52
N CYS A 79 -7.44 0.03 25.56
CA CYS A 79 -6.92 -1.04 26.43
C CYS A 79 -7.32 -2.44 25.95
N LYS A 80 -6.60 -3.46 26.45
CA LYS A 80 -6.81 -4.87 26.05
C LYS A 80 -8.25 -5.39 26.28
N PRO A 81 -8.92 -5.12 27.42
CA PRO A 81 -10.29 -5.58 27.63
C PRO A 81 -11.29 -5.00 26.61
N LEU A 82 -11.26 -3.69 26.38
CA LEU A 82 -12.13 -3.04 25.40
C LEU A 82 -11.81 -3.48 23.97
N TYR A 83 -10.53 -3.70 23.65
CA TYR A 83 -10.14 -4.26 22.37
C TYR A 83 -10.78 -5.63 22.13
N ARG A 84 -10.73 -6.52 23.14
CA ARG A 84 -11.35 -7.86 23.03
C ARG A 84 -12.85 -7.78 22.79
N LEU A 85 -13.54 -6.85 23.47
CA LEU A 85 -15.00 -6.67 23.35
C LEU A 85 -15.41 -6.06 22.01
N PHE A 86 -14.67 -5.06 21.52
CA PHE A 86 -15.10 -4.18 20.43
C PHE A 86 -14.18 -4.22 19.20
N SER A 87 -13.29 -5.22 19.10
CA SER A 87 -12.32 -5.33 17.99
C SER A 87 -12.98 -5.47 16.61
N SER A 88 -14.22 -5.97 16.56
CA SER A 88 -14.99 -6.10 15.32
C SER A 88 -15.23 -4.76 14.63
N THR A 89 -15.37 -3.66 15.39
CA THR A 89 -15.56 -2.30 14.84
C THR A 89 -14.37 -1.85 13.98
N LEU A 90 -13.16 -2.39 14.20
CA LEU A 90 -12.00 -2.08 13.36
C LEU A 90 -12.12 -2.63 11.93
N GLN A 91 -13.05 -3.55 11.68
CA GLN A 91 -13.32 -4.13 10.37
C GLN A 91 -14.37 -3.36 9.57
N ASP A 92 -14.89 -2.24 10.10
CA ASP A 92 -15.86 -1.40 9.39
C ASP A 92 -15.30 -0.91 8.05
N GLU A 93 -16.10 -0.99 6.99
CA GLU A 93 -15.68 -0.62 5.64
C GLU A 93 -15.29 0.85 5.51
N GLN A 94 -15.87 1.75 6.31
CA GLN A 94 -15.53 3.17 6.33
C GLN A 94 -14.13 3.43 6.92
N LEU A 95 -13.57 2.44 7.63
CA LEU A 95 -12.20 2.43 8.12
C LEU A 95 -11.25 1.75 7.16
N ALA A 96 -11.74 1.13 6.08
CA ALA A 96 -10.89 0.44 5.13
C ALA A 96 -9.87 1.39 4.49
N TRP A 97 -8.68 0.86 4.22
CA TRP A 97 -7.66 1.60 3.48
C TRP A 97 -8.24 2.07 2.14
N PRO A 98 -8.10 3.36 1.76
CA PRO A 98 -8.56 3.83 0.47
C PRO A 98 -7.77 3.11 -0.62
N ARG A 99 -8.47 2.24 -1.34
CA ARG A 99 -7.92 1.53 -2.50
C ARG A 99 -8.15 2.43 -3.69
N LEU A 100 -7.21 3.28 -4.12
CA LEU A 100 -7.55 4.34 -5.09
C LEU A 100 -8.06 3.76 -6.43
N LEU A 101 -7.67 2.53 -6.78
CA LEU A 101 -8.18 1.82 -7.96
C LEU A 101 -9.44 0.97 -7.70
N ALA A 102 -9.91 0.85 -6.45
CA ALA A 102 -11.12 0.10 -6.06
C ALA A 102 -12.19 0.95 -5.38
N CYS A 103 -11.84 2.14 -4.91
CA CYS A 103 -12.67 2.93 -4.02
C CYS A 103 -13.65 3.74 -4.86
N LYS A 104 -14.89 3.26 -4.89
CA LYS A 104 -16.04 3.89 -5.55
C LYS A 104 -16.38 5.28 -5.00
N THR A 105 -15.82 5.64 -3.85
CA THR A 105 -16.13 6.88 -3.12
C THR A 105 -14.95 7.82 -2.97
N PHE A 106 -13.71 7.40 -3.29
CA PHE A 106 -12.55 8.27 -3.13
C PHE A 106 -12.50 9.27 -4.28
N ARG A 107 -12.89 10.53 -4.01
CA ARG A 107 -12.65 11.61 -4.97
C ARG A 107 -11.25 12.13 -4.73
N ILE A 108 -10.41 12.13 -5.77
CA ILE A 108 -9.13 12.85 -5.76
C ILE A 108 -9.36 14.32 -5.38
N SER A 109 -10.53 14.87 -5.71
CA SER A 109 -11.01 16.20 -5.31
C SER A 109 -11.13 16.41 -3.80
N ASP A 110 -11.34 15.35 -2.99
CA ASP A 110 -11.33 15.43 -1.51
C ASP A 110 -9.95 15.77 -0.95
N THR A 111 -8.92 15.74 -1.82
CA THR A 111 -7.54 16.14 -1.47
C THR A 111 -7.00 17.31 -2.28
N LEU A 112 -7.67 17.76 -3.37
CA LEU A 112 -7.03 18.64 -4.36
C LEU A 112 -7.87 19.76 -5.00
N SER A 113 -9.19 19.87 -4.80
CA SER A 113 -9.94 20.95 -5.48
C SER A 113 -11.31 21.28 -4.87
N SER A 114 -11.34 22.14 -3.84
CA SER A 114 -12.31 23.24 -3.67
C SER A 114 -12.07 23.91 -2.30
N ASN A 115 -12.61 25.13 -2.14
CA ASN A 115 -12.60 25.90 -0.89
C ASN A 115 -13.65 25.41 0.13
N GLU A 116 -14.23 24.23 -0.07
CA GLU A 116 -15.15 23.62 0.90
C GLU A 116 -14.35 22.75 1.87
N ALA A 117 -14.74 22.75 3.15
CA ALA A 117 -14.08 21.93 4.16
C ALA A 117 -14.10 20.47 3.69
N PRO A 118 -12.94 19.82 3.44
CA PRO A 118 -12.92 18.45 2.97
C PRO A 118 -13.59 17.59 4.03
N LEU A 119 -14.64 16.85 3.66
CA LEU A 119 -15.24 15.85 4.53
C LEU A 119 -14.16 14.82 4.87
N ILE A 120 -13.57 14.95 6.05
CA ILE A 120 -12.49 14.07 6.50
C ILE A 120 -13.09 12.68 6.71
N SER A 121 -12.61 11.68 5.97
CA SER A 121 -13.10 10.30 6.10
C SER A 121 -12.99 9.80 7.56
N PRO A 122 -13.90 8.93 8.04
CA PRO A 122 -13.82 8.36 9.39
C PRO A 122 -12.46 7.71 9.68
N ARG A 123 -11.89 7.01 8.70
CA ARG A 123 -10.52 6.49 8.79
C ARG A 123 -9.50 7.59 9.09
N THR A 124 -9.51 8.67 8.32
CA THR A 124 -8.56 9.78 8.52
C THR A 124 -8.75 10.42 9.89
N GLN A 125 -9.99 10.58 10.36
CA GLN A 125 -10.25 11.07 11.73
C GLN A 125 -9.65 10.16 12.80
N VAL A 126 -9.83 8.82 12.69
CA VAL A 126 -9.16 7.86 13.58
C VAL A 126 -7.65 8.03 13.56
N LEU A 127 -7.04 8.11 12.37
CA LEU A 127 -5.58 8.25 12.25
C LEU A 127 -5.06 9.57 12.80
N LEU A 128 -5.88 10.63 12.76
CA LEU A 128 -5.57 11.92 13.40
C LEU A 128 -5.65 11.81 14.92
N HIS A 129 -6.67 11.14 15.46
CA HIS A 129 -6.80 10.91 16.92
C HIS A 129 -5.71 10.02 17.51
N LEU A 130 -5.14 9.13 16.71
CA LEU A 130 -4.04 8.26 17.10
C LEU A 130 -2.65 8.92 16.95
N GLN A 131 -2.57 10.19 16.54
CA GLN A 131 -1.31 10.91 16.52
C GLN A 131 -0.82 11.18 17.94
N ASP A 132 0.49 11.15 18.10
CA ASP A 132 1.18 11.49 19.32
C ASP A 132 2.53 12.16 18.98
N ASP A 133 3.34 12.44 20.00
CA ASP A 133 4.66 13.06 19.84
C ASP A 133 5.64 12.24 18.97
N TRP A 134 5.31 10.99 18.65
CA TRP A 134 6.15 10.05 17.93
C TRP A 134 5.60 9.67 16.57
N TRP A 135 4.31 9.87 16.34
CA TRP A 135 3.59 9.34 15.21
C TRP A 135 2.66 10.39 14.62
N LEU A 136 2.87 10.72 13.34
CA LEU A 136 2.09 11.71 12.61
C LEU A 136 1.38 11.09 11.41
N TYR A 137 0.20 11.59 11.09
CA TYR A 137 -0.48 11.23 9.85
C TYR A 137 0.24 11.83 8.65
N CYS A 138 0.51 11.00 7.64
CA CYS A 138 1.02 11.44 6.35
C CYS A 138 -0.11 11.45 5.33
N ALA A 139 -0.45 12.63 4.78
CA ALA A 139 -1.49 12.81 3.77
C ALA A 139 -1.15 12.18 2.41
N ALA A 140 0.13 11.94 2.11
CA ALA A 140 0.54 11.22 0.89
C ALA A 140 0.46 9.70 1.06
N CYS A 141 0.84 9.20 2.24
CA CYS A 141 0.81 7.78 2.56
C CYS A 141 -0.56 7.32 3.05
N LEU A 142 -1.44 8.22 3.51
CA LEU A 142 -2.75 7.94 4.15
C LEU A 142 -2.65 7.09 5.43
N LYS A 143 -1.46 7.11 6.06
CA LYS A 143 -1.04 6.26 7.19
C LYS A 143 -0.41 7.14 8.27
N ILE A 144 -0.42 6.64 9.49
CA ILE A 144 0.45 7.16 10.53
C ILE A 144 1.89 6.69 10.24
N GLN A 145 2.82 7.62 10.33
CA GLN A 145 4.25 7.43 10.08
C GLN A 145 5.03 7.98 11.29
N PRO A 146 6.23 7.44 11.57
CA PRO A 146 7.08 8.00 12.61
C PRO A 146 7.34 9.49 12.34
N ARG A 147 7.26 10.32 13.39
CA ARG A 147 7.49 11.77 13.33
C ARG A 147 8.85 12.12 12.73
N ALA A 148 9.82 11.22 12.93
CA ALA A 148 11.14 11.27 12.32
C ALA A 148 11.16 11.33 10.78
N LEU A 149 10.08 10.90 10.13
CA LEU A 149 9.98 10.89 8.67
C LEU A 149 9.41 12.20 8.12
N PHE A 150 9.28 13.25 8.93
CA PHE A 150 8.72 14.54 8.54
C PHE A 150 9.70 15.68 8.78
N TRP A 151 9.50 16.78 8.06
CA TRP A 151 10.24 18.01 8.29
C TRP A 151 9.84 18.66 9.63
N PRO A 152 10.77 19.28 10.37
CA PRO A 152 10.42 20.06 11.55
C PRO A 152 9.37 21.13 11.21
N GLY A 153 8.36 21.28 12.07
CA GLY A 153 7.27 22.25 11.88
C GLY A 153 6.16 21.82 10.91
N ILE A 154 6.18 20.59 10.41
CA ILE A 154 5.14 20.07 9.49
C ILE A 154 3.72 20.22 10.04
N GLU A 155 3.53 20.13 11.35
CA GLU A 155 2.22 20.19 12.02
C GLU A 155 1.54 21.57 11.90
N SER A 156 2.34 22.63 11.69
CA SER A 156 1.84 23.97 11.42
C SER A 156 1.26 24.10 10.01
N LEU A 157 1.56 23.16 9.12
CA LEU A 157 1.04 23.15 7.77
C LEU A 157 -0.35 22.52 7.73
N PRO A 158 -1.19 22.94 6.76
CA PRO A 158 -2.49 22.30 6.51
C PRO A 158 -2.34 20.80 6.32
N LEU A 159 -3.34 20.01 6.76
CA LEU A 159 -3.31 18.54 6.71
C LEU A 159 -2.87 17.98 5.34
N ARG A 160 -3.37 18.58 4.24
CA ARG A 160 -3.01 18.20 2.86
C ARG A 160 -1.52 18.30 2.54
N SER A 161 -0.79 19.12 3.28
CA SER A 161 0.64 19.38 3.12
C SER A 161 1.50 18.58 4.10
N GLN A 162 0.88 17.92 5.09
CA GLN A 162 1.56 17.08 6.06
C GLN A 162 1.98 15.76 5.41
N LYS A 163 3.12 15.78 4.73
CA LYS A 163 3.66 14.65 3.98
C LYS A 163 5.01 14.28 4.56
N CYS A 164 5.28 12.98 4.65
CA CYS A 164 6.61 12.50 4.98
C CYS A 164 7.61 12.95 3.91
N ILE A 165 8.88 13.07 4.28
CA ILE A 165 9.97 13.57 3.43
C ILE A 165 10.18 12.75 2.15
N PHE A 166 9.69 11.51 2.13
CA PHE A 166 9.78 10.63 0.95
C PHE A 166 8.77 10.93 -0.14
N GLY A 167 7.76 11.77 0.15
CA GLY A 167 6.63 11.96 -0.76
C GLY A 167 5.94 10.64 -1.13
N ALA A 168 6.14 9.59 -0.31
CA ALA A 168 5.69 8.24 -0.54
C ALA A 168 4.17 8.21 -0.70
N ARG A 169 3.70 7.57 -1.77
CA ARG A 169 2.28 7.45 -2.09
C ARG A 169 1.81 6.02 -1.96
N VAL A 170 0.49 5.86 -1.87
CA VAL A 170 -0.16 4.57 -2.08
C VAL A 170 0.04 4.15 -3.54
N ILE A 171 0.49 2.91 -3.72
CA ILE A 171 0.69 2.25 -5.01
C ILE A 171 -0.36 1.16 -5.11
N ASP A 172 -1.49 1.46 -5.71
CA ASP A 172 -2.48 0.44 -6.01
C ASP A 172 -2.04 -0.40 -7.21
N LEU A 173 -2.03 -1.72 -7.08
CA LEU A 173 -1.79 -2.64 -8.20
C LEU A 173 -3.10 -3.06 -8.88
N CYS A 174 -4.13 -3.29 -8.08
CA CYS A 174 -5.48 -3.66 -8.51
C CYS A 174 -6.48 -3.32 -7.41
N SER A 175 -7.74 -3.72 -7.60
CA SER A 175 -8.84 -3.48 -6.65
C SER A 175 -8.68 -4.18 -5.29
N CYS A 176 -7.92 -5.29 -5.23
CA CYS A 176 -7.73 -6.06 -4.01
C CYS A 176 -6.36 -5.85 -3.33
N LEU A 177 -5.40 -5.24 -4.04
CA LEU A 177 -4.02 -5.09 -3.57
C LEU A 177 -3.51 -3.66 -3.75
N SER A 178 -3.27 -3.01 -2.61
CA SER A 178 -2.62 -1.70 -2.50
C SER A 178 -1.34 -1.86 -1.69
N LEU A 179 -0.27 -1.23 -2.16
CA LEU A 179 1.03 -1.22 -1.53
C LEU A 179 1.36 0.18 -1.03
N THR A 180 2.14 0.29 0.03
CA THR A 180 2.87 1.52 0.34
C THR A 180 4.20 1.53 -0.39
N TYR A 181 4.83 2.69 -0.43
CA TYR A 181 6.21 2.80 -0.88
C TYR A 181 7.18 1.89 -0.08
N PHE A 182 6.96 1.69 1.23
CA PHE A 182 7.78 0.76 2.00
C PHE A 182 7.52 -0.70 1.63
N ASP A 183 6.27 -1.04 1.32
CA ASP A 183 5.95 -2.36 0.79
C ASP A 183 6.66 -2.60 -0.54
N ARG A 184 6.77 -1.59 -1.42
CA ARG A 184 7.59 -1.65 -2.64
C ARG A 184 9.04 -2.04 -2.34
N ILE A 185 9.71 -1.36 -1.40
CA ILE A 185 11.10 -1.69 -1.02
C ILE A 185 11.22 -3.12 -0.50
N ARG A 186 10.24 -3.56 0.29
CA ARG A 186 10.20 -4.93 0.82
C ARG A 186 9.97 -5.96 -0.28
N LEU A 187 9.16 -5.65 -1.30
CA LEU A 187 9.01 -6.49 -2.49
C LEU A 187 10.30 -6.55 -3.31
N GLU A 188 11.03 -5.43 -3.46
CA GLU A 188 12.35 -5.44 -4.09
C GLU A 188 13.30 -6.38 -3.34
N ARG A 189 13.37 -6.30 -2.00
CA ARG A 189 14.17 -7.24 -1.20
C ARG A 189 13.72 -8.68 -1.40
N TRP A 190 12.41 -8.96 -1.44
CA TRP A 190 11.92 -10.31 -1.70
C TRP A 190 12.42 -10.82 -3.05
N LEU A 191 12.32 -10.02 -4.10
CA LEU A 191 12.82 -10.37 -5.43
C LEU A 191 14.33 -10.62 -5.46
N TYR A 192 15.12 -9.88 -4.68
CA TYR A 192 16.58 -10.06 -4.59
C TYR A 192 17.03 -11.25 -3.74
N THR A 193 16.36 -11.48 -2.60
CA THR A 193 16.89 -12.35 -1.53
C THR A 193 16.02 -13.57 -1.25
N GLY A 194 14.79 -13.62 -1.78
CA GLY A 194 13.79 -14.64 -1.45
C GLY A 194 13.14 -14.47 -0.07
N ARG A 195 13.58 -13.51 0.75
CA ARG A 195 13.09 -13.33 2.12
C ARG A 195 11.83 -12.46 2.19
N THR A 196 10.87 -12.88 3.01
CA THR A 196 9.55 -12.22 3.18
C THR A 196 9.26 -11.81 4.63
N ASP A 197 10.24 -11.93 5.52
CA ASP A 197 10.16 -11.70 6.98
C ASP A 197 9.56 -10.35 7.36
N THR A 198 9.67 -9.37 6.46
CA THR A 198 9.31 -7.96 6.71
C THR A 198 7.98 -7.56 6.08
N LEU A 199 7.37 -8.45 5.30
CA LEU A 199 6.11 -8.22 4.61
C LEU A 199 4.94 -8.64 5.49
N SER A 200 3.85 -7.88 5.43
CA SER A 200 2.61 -8.30 6.09
C SER A 200 2.11 -9.61 5.49
N GLN A 201 1.43 -10.43 6.30
CA GLN A 201 0.82 -11.69 5.86
C GLN A 201 -0.05 -11.50 4.61
N ARG A 202 -0.90 -10.47 4.60
CA ARG A 202 -1.74 -10.12 3.45
C ARG A 202 -0.96 -9.94 2.15
N ILE A 203 0.20 -9.28 2.18
CA ILE A 203 1.00 -9.07 0.97
C ILE A 203 1.70 -10.36 0.55
N ARG A 204 2.18 -11.16 1.51
CA ARG A 204 2.82 -12.45 1.24
C ARG A 204 1.85 -13.42 0.56
N GLU A 205 0.64 -13.52 1.08
CA GLU A 205 -0.42 -14.39 0.54
C GLU A 205 -0.97 -13.88 -0.80
N ALA A 206 -0.90 -12.58 -1.06
CA ALA A 206 -1.35 -12.01 -2.32
C ALA A 206 -0.44 -12.33 -3.51
N PHE A 207 0.80 -12.77 -3.27
CA PHE A 207 1.78 -13.04 -4.32
C PHE A 207 2.26 -14.49 -4.33
N GLN A 208 2.24 -15.10 -5.50
CA GLN A 208 2.91 -16.36 -5.78
C GLN A 208 4.31 -16.07 -6.37
N PRO A 209 5.41 -16.55 -5.77
CA PRO A 209 6.73 -16.41 -6.35
C PRO A 209 6.88 -17.27 -7.60
N LEU A 210 7.54 -16.73 -8.63
CA LEU A 210 7.88 -17.45 -9.85
C LEU A 210 9.24 -17.04 -10.39
N ILE A 211 9.85 -17.91 -11.18
CA ILE A 211 11.06 -17.63 -11.94
C ILE A 211 10.69 -17.57 -13.40
N ILE A 212 10.99 -16.45 -14.05
CA ILE A 212 10.76 -16.27 -15.47
C ILE A 212 12.04 -15.77 -16.13
N ASP A 213 12.50 -16.47 -17.15
CA ASP A 213 13.75 -16.16 -17.86
C ASP A 213 14.92 -15.92 -16.88
N ASP A 214 15.05 -16.82 -15.89
CA ASP A 214 16.03 -16.77 -14.79
C ASP A 214 15.95 -15.53 -13.89
N ARG A 215 14.81 -14.82 -13.92
CA ARG A 215 14.52 -13.69 -13.03
C ARG A 215 13.43 -14.04 -12.05
N SER A 216 13.71 -13.79 -10.77
CA SER A 216 12.69 -13.80 -9.72
C SER A 216 11.60 -12.78 -10.05
N SER A 217 10.36 -13.21 -9.95
CA SER A 217 9.16 -12.41 -10.19
C SER A 217 8.08 -12.80 -9.18
N LEU A 218 7.07 -11.96 -9.01
CA LEU A 218 5.91 -12.20 -8.15
C LEU A 218 4.63 -12.10 -8.96
N LEU A 219 3.81 -13.15 -8.93
CA LEU A 219 2.53 -13.21 -9.65
C LEU A 219 1.40 -12.92 -8.68
N HIS A 220 0.50 -12.05 -9.08
CA HIS A 220 -0.77 -11.82 -8.42
C HIS A 220 -1.90 -11.99 -9.44
N GLN A 221 -2.92 -12.76 -9.07
CA GLN A 221 -4.10 -12.99 -9.90
C GLN A 221 -5.36 -12.58 -9.13
N CYS A 222 -6.24 -11.84 -9.79
CA CYS A 222 -7.54 -11.47 -9.22
C CYS A 222 -8.55 -11.15 -10.33
N SER A 223 -9.81 -11.07 -9.94
CA SER A 223 -10.91 -10.63 -10.81
C SER A 223 -11.62 -9.45 -10.17
N ILE A 224 -12.20 -8.57 -11.00
CA ILE A 224 -13.02 -7.44 -10.54
C ILE A 224 -14.49 -7.81 -10.73
N PRO A 225 -15.24 -8.14 -9.65
CA PRO A 225 -16.60 -8.66 -9.75
C PRO A 225 -17.69 -7.59 -9.86
N SER A 226 -17.33 -6.31 -9.76
CA SER A 226 -18.27 -5.27 -9.32
C SER A 226 -18.83 -4.36 -10.42
N ILE A 227 -18.71 -4.73 -11.70
CA ILE A 227 -19.21 -3.93 -12.83
C ILE A 227 -20.29 -4.70 -13.59
N PRO A 228 -21.51 -4.15 -13.71
CA PRO A 228 -22.55 -4.76 -14.52
C PRO A 228 -22.08 -4.99 -15.96
N GLU A 229 -22.40 -6.17 -16.53
CA GLU A 229 -22.07 -6.54 -17.92
C GLU A 229 -20.58 -6.58 -18.28
N VAL A 230 -19.67 -6.36 -17.33
CA VAL A 230 -18.22 -6.40 -17.57
C VAL A 230 -17.54 -7.27 -16.53
N SER A 231 -16.78 -8.25 -16.99
CA SER A 231 -15.85 -9.00 -16.15
C SER A 231 -14.42 -8.72 -16.56
N VAL A 232 -13.55 -8.51 -15.57
CA VAL A 232 -12.13 -8.24 -15.79
C VAL A 232 -11.31 -9.17 -14.92
N ASP A 233 -10.55 -10.05 -15.57
CA ASP A 233 -9.51 -10.85 -14.91
C ASP A 233 -8.15 -10.17 -15.08
N LEU A 234 -7.38 -10.13 -14.00
CA LEU A 234 -6.06 -9.51 -13.95
C LEU A 234 -5.02 -10.56 -13.60
N GLU A 235 -3.93 -10.53 -14.37
CA GLU A 235 -2.72 -11.29 -14.10
C GLU A 235 -1.56 -10.31 -14.04
N ILE A 236 -1.06 -10.05 -12.83
CA ILE A 236 -0.03 -9.05 -12.54
C ILE A 236 1.27 -9.76 -12.22
N VAL A 237 2.31 -9.49 -13.01
CA VAL A 237 3.67 -9.93 -12.73
C VAL A 237 4.48 -8.72 -12.28
N VAL A 238 4.99 -8.78 -11.05
CA VAL A 238 5.88 -7.78 -10.48
C VAL A 238 7.32 -8.30 -10.57
N ALA A 239 8.20 -7.54 -11.21
CA ALA A 239 9.58 -7.92 -11.41
C ALA A 239 10.51 -6.70 -11.43
N LEU A 240 11.81 -6.93 -11.30
CA LEU A 240 12.81 -5.90 -11.51
C LEU A 240 13.16 -5.80 -13.00
N ASN A 241 13.08 -4.58 -13.54
CA ASN A 241 13.54 -4.31 -14.89
C ASN A 241 15.08 -4.28 -14.99
N ASP A 242 15.61 -4.08 -16.19
CA ASP A 242 17.06 -4.07 -16.43
C ASP A 242 17.78 -2.93 -15.67
N ARG A 243 17.07 -1.86 -15.33
CA ARG A 243 17.55 -0.75 -14.51
C ARG A 243 17.34 -0.98 -13.01
N LYS A 244 16.99 -2.20 -12.60
CA LYS A 244 16.72 -2.58 -11.20
C LYS A 244 15.57 -1.80 -10.56
N ARG A 245 14.61 -1.34 -11.35
CA ARG A 245 13.37 -0.69 -10.88
C ARG A 245 12.23 -1.70 -10.87
N LEU A 246 11.36 -1.61 -9.87
CA LEU A 246 10.18 -2.46 -9.78
C LEU A 246 9.16 -2.06 -10.86
N GLU A 247 8.80 -2.99 -11.73
CA GLU A 247 7.74 -2.85 -12.73
C GLU A 247 6.61 -3.83 -12.42
N ALA A 248 5.37 -3.38 -12.57
CA ALA A 248 4.21 -4.26 -12.66
C ALA A 248 3.80 -4.38 -14.13
N LEU A 249 3.75 -5.62 -14.60
CA LEU A 249 3.22 -5.96 -15.90
C LEU A 249 1.88 -6.65 -15.70
N THR A 250 0.81 -6.00 -16.15
CA THR A 250 -0.56 -6.46 -15.93
C THR A 250 -1.18 -6.88 -17.24
N ARG A 251 -1.67 -8.12 -17.31
CA ARG A 251 -2.55 -8.58 -18.36
C ARG A 251 -3.99 -8.45 -17.89
N TYR A 252 -4.79 -7.68 -18.63
CA TYR A 252 -6.22 -7.55 -18.42
C TYR A 252 -6.93 -8.43 -19.44
N ARG A 253 -7.88 -9.25 -18.99
CA ARG A 253 -8.82 -9.97 -19.85
C ARG A 253 -10.19 -9.41 -19.59
N VAL A 254 -10.63 -8.53 -20.48
CA VAL A 254 -11.92 -7.85 -20.39
C VAL A 254 -12.94 -8.66 -21.19
N ARG A 255 -14.06 -9.01 -20.57
CA ARG A 255 -15.22 -9.58 -21.25
C ARG A 255 -16.42 -8.69 -21.00
N MET A 256 -17.12 -8.36 -22.06
CA MET A 256 -18.32 -7.52 -22.04
C MET A 256 -19.50 -8.32 -22.57
N SER A 257 -20.66 -8.18 -21.93
CA SER A 257 -21.92 -8.78 -22.43
C SER A 257 -22.47 -8.00 -23.62
N SER A 258 -22.18 -6.69 -23.69
CA SER A 258 -22.57 -5.82 -24.80
C SER A 258 -21.44 -4.84 -25.12
N TYR A 259 -21.12 -4.68 -26.41
CA TYR A 259 -20.13 -3.70 -26.86
C TYR A 259 -20.84 -2.42 -27.30
N GLN A 260 -20.65 -1.35 -26.55
CA GLN A 260 -21.14 -0.01 -26.89
C GLN A 260 -19.95 0.91 -27.19
N PRO A 261 -19.61 1.13 -28.47
CA PRO A 261 -18.50 2.00 -28.83
C PRO A 261 -18.79 3.44 -28.38
N ARG A 262 -17.78 4.13 -27.84
CA ARG A 262 -17.92 5.55 -27.50
C ARG A 262 -17.79 6.42 -28.76
N PRO A 263 -18.48 7.58 -28.80
CA PRO A 263 -18.25 8.58 -29.83
C PRO A 263 -16.78 9.04 -29.83
N ARG A 264 -16.19 9.15 -31.01
CA ARG A 264 -14.79 9.59 -31.20
C ARG A 264 -14.51 10.91 -30.48
N GLY A 265 -13.34 10.99 -29.83
CA GLY A 265 -12.78 12.25 -29.32
C GLY A 265 -12.91 12.47 -27.81
N VAL A 266 -13.47 11.51 -27.06
CA VAL A 266 -13.38 11.53 -25.59
C VAL A 266 -12.06 10.89 -25.19
N ILE A 267 -11.15 11.69 -24.65
CA ILE A 267 -9.85 11.16 -24.26
C ILE A 267 -10.01 10.28 -23.02
N PRO A 268 -9.41 9.06 -22.95
CA PRO A 268 -9.52 8.16 -21.80
C PRO A 268 -8.83 8.70 -20.53
N TRP A 269 -8.18 9.87 -20.62
CA TRP A 269 -7.74 10.64 -19.46
C TRP A 269 -8.94 11.16 -18.69
N PHE A 270 -8.76 11.52 -17.41
CA PHE A 270 -9.83 12.13 -16.61
C PHE A 270 -10.46 13.33 -17.33
N SER A 271 -11.64 13.12 -17.90
CA SER A 271 -12.45 14.15 -18.53
C SER A 271 -13.91 13.69 -18.49
N GLY A 272 -14.50 13.66 -17.29
CA GLY A 272 -15.95 13.52 -17.17
C GLY A 272 -16.48 13.13 -15.79
N PRO A 273 -17.67 13.62 -15.41
CA PRO A 273 -18.42 13.18 -14.24
C PRO A 273 -19.09 11.82 -14.54
N HIS A 274 -18.30 10.79 -14.81
CA HIS A 274 -18.82 9.42 -14.85
C HIS A 274 -18.96 8.88 -13.43
N ASP A 275 -20.01 8.10 -13.19
CA ASP A 275 -20.28 7.52 -11.87
C ASP A 275 -19.05 6.72 -11.39
N ALA A 276 -18.61 6.98 -10.16
CA ALA A 276 -17.36 6.43 -9.63
C ALA A 276 -17.46 4.91 -9.34
N THR A 277 -18.67 4.37 -9.45
CA THR A 277 -19.06 2.97 -9.19
C THR A 277 -18.63 1.99 -10.28
N GLU A 278 -18.26 2.46 -11.48
CA GLU A 278 -17.95 1.63 -12.66
C GLU A 278 -16.53 1.82 -13.21
N ARG A 279 -15.58 2.35 -12.42
CA ARG A 279 -14.22 2.64 -12.93
C ARG A 279 -13.24 1.50 -12.66
N ILE A 280 -12.52 1.09 -13.69
CA ILE A 280 -11.34 0.22 -13.57
C ILE A 280 -10.17 0.98 -14.13
N TYR A 281 -9.08 1.07 -13.39
CA TYR A 281 -7.97 1.90 -13.78
C TYR A 281 -6.80 1.07 -14.32
N LEU A 282 -6.28 1.47 -15.48
CA LEU A 282 -5.00 0.99 -16.02
C LEU A 282 -3.82 1.62 -15.28
N CYS A 283 -3.98 2.89 -14.90
CA CYS A 283 -3.16 3.62 -13.96
C CYS A 283 -4.02 4.71 -13.31
N PRO A 284 -3.53 5.46 -12.31
CA PRO A 284 -4.31 6.53 -11.70
C PRO A 284 -4.85 7.57 -12.67
N HIS A 285 -4.36 7.66 -13.92
CA HIS A 285 -4.75 8.67 -14.91
C HIS A 285 -5.56 8.13 -16.10
N ILE A 286 -5.62 6.81 -16.30
CA ILE A 286 -6.28 6.16 -17.44
C ILE A 286 -7.34 5.19 -16.92
N ASP A 287 -8.56 5.39 -17.39
CA ASP A 287 -9.67 4.45 -17.18
C ASP A 287 -9.67 3.38 -18.29
N LEU A 288 -9.77 2.12 -17.87
CA LEU A 288 -9.81 0.93 -18.72
C LEU A 288 -11.03 0.93 -19.63
N LEU A 289 -12.22 1.23 -19.12
CA LEU A 289 -13.45 1.02 -19.90
C LEU A 289 -13.59 2.02 -21.06
N PRO A 290 -13.32 3.33 -20.88
CA PRO A 290 -13.26 4.27 -22.00
C PRO A 290 -12.19 3.89 -23.02
N PHE A 291 -11.02 3.40 -22.58
CA PHE A 291 -9.96 2.96 -23.49
C PHE A 291 -10.37 1.74 -24.33
N VAL A 292 -11.03 0.75 -23.72
CA VAL A 292 -11.49 -0.45 -24.43
C VAL A 292 -12.65 -0.16 -25.38
N ARG A 293 -13.54 0.79 -25.05
CA ARG A 293 -14.69 1.18 -25.88
C ARG A 293 -14.35 2.20 -26.98
N ASP A 294 -13.14 2.72 -27.03
CA ASP A 294 -12.67 3.64 -28.08
C ASP A 294 -11.44 3.06 -28.79
N SER A 295 -11.71 2.36 -29.89
CA SER A 295 -10.68 1.76 -30.73
C SER A 295 -9.75 2.78 -31.41
N TYR A 296 -10.04 4.09 -31.33
CA TYR A 296 -9.15 5.13 -31.83
C TYR A 296 -7.80 5.15 -31.10
N TYR A 297 -7.80 4.82 -29.79
CA TYR A 297 -6.57 4.77 -28.99
C TYR A 297 -5.84 3.43 -29.11
N TRP A 298 -6.33 2.51 -29.94
CA TRP A 298 -5.64 1.28 -30.28
C TRP A 298 -4.63 1.57 -31.39
N PRO A 299 -3.41 1.02 -31.35
CA PRO A 299 -3.02 -0.18 -30.61
C PRO A 299 -2.39 0.08 -29.23
N GLN A 300 -2.05 1.32 -28.89
CA GLN A 300 -1.25 1.63 -27.70
C GLN A 300 -1.49 3.05 -27.18
N ILE A 301 -1.49 3.22 -25.85
CA ILE A 301 -1.47 4.51 -25.16
C ILE A 301 -0.32 4.57 -24.14
N GLU A 302 0.27 5.75 -23.96
CA GLU A 302 1.28 6.02 -22.94
C GLU A 302 0.81 7.17 -22.04
N CYS A 303 0.86 6.96 -20.73
CA CYS A 303 0.59 7.98 -19.73
C CYS A 303 1.81 8.83 -19.49
N TRP A 304 1.77 10.09 -19.89
CA TRP A 304 2.87 11.03 -19.67
C TRP A 304 3.06 11.39 -18.19
N SER A 305 2.02 11.23 -17.36
CA SER A 305 2.08 11.57 -15.93
C SER A 305 2.71 10.49 -15.06
N CYS A 306 2.66 9.22 -15.47
CA CYS A 306 3.22 8.12 -14.66
C CYS A 306 3.92 7.03 -15.47
N GLU A 307 4.20 7.31 -16.75
CA GLU A 307 4.92 6.43 -17.69
C GLU A 307 4.28 5.05 -17.86
N THR A 308 2.99 4.92 -17.53
CA THR A 308 2.25 3.67 -17.78
C THR A 308 2.03 3.50 -19.26
N SER A 309 2.43 2.37 -19.81
CA SER A 309 2.24 2.04 -21.22
C SER A 309 1.24 0.90 -21.33
N VAL A 310 0.23 1.05 -22.18
CA VAL A 310 -0.82 0.05 -22.38
C VAL A 310 -0.96 -0.26 -23.85
N CYS A 311 -1.07 -1.53 -24.22
CA CYS A 311 -1.40 -1.94 -25.58
C CYS A 311 -2.49 -3.01 -25.60
N VAL A 312 -3.20 -3.09 -26.71
CA VAL A 312 -4.13 -4.20 -26.99
C VAL A 312 -3.34 -5.35 -27.61
N ASP A 313 -3.44 -6.53 -26.99
CA ASP A 313 -2.78 -7.76 -27.42
C ASP A 313 -3.64 -8.53 -28.41
N SER A 314 -4.93 -8.68 -28.09
CA SER A 314 -5.93 -9.27 -28.96
C SER A 314 -7.33 -8.70 -28.69
N SER A 315 -8.17 -8.76 -29.71
CA SER A 315 -9.59 -8.44 -29.63
C SER A 315 -10.36 -9.49 -30.44
N GLU A 316 -11.35 -10.10 -29.81
CA GLU A 316 -12.22 -11.12 -30.40
C GLU A 316 -13.69 -10.65 -30.30
N ASP A 317 -14.59 -11.33 -31.01
CA ASP A 317 -16.04 -11.13 -30.93
C ASP A 317 -16.46 -9.67 -31.06
N GLU A 318 -15.95 -8.98 -32.10
CA GLU A 318 -16.24 -7.56 -32.38
C GLU A 318 -15.93 -6.59 -31.21
N GLY A 319 -15.01 -6.98 -30.31
CA GLY A 319 -14.63 -6.17 -29.15
C GLY A 319 -15.33 -6.57 -27.86
N LEU A 320 -16.11 -7.66 -27.83
CA LEU A 320 -16.68 -8.21 -26.61
C LEU A 320 -15.62 -8.88 -25.72
N HIS A 321 -14.56 -9.41 -26.31
CA HIS A 321 -13.39 -9.90 -25.58
C HIS A 321 -12.13 -9.14 -25.98
N VAL A 322 -11.54 -8.43 -25.02
CA VAL A 322 -10.32 -7.62 -25.26
C VAL A 322 -9.26 -8.00 -24.25
N VAL A 323 -8.07 -8.33 -24.76
CA VAL A 323 -6.89 -8.60 -23.94
C VAL A 323 -5.93 -7.42 -24.04
N LEU A 324 -5.58 -6.85 -22.89
CA LEU A 324 -4.67 -5.71 -22.80
C LEU A 324 -3.44 -6.08 -21.99
N LEU A 325 -2.32 -5.45 -22.34
CA LEU A 325 -1.07 -5.51 -21.61
C LEU A 325 -0.71 -4.11 -21.15
N SER A 326 -0.51 -3.96 -19.85
CA SER A 326 -0.04 -2.73 -19.23
C SER A 326 1.32 -2.95 -18.59
N VAL A 327 2.21 -1.98 -18.73
CA VAL A 327 3.47 -1.91 -18.01
C VAL A 327 3.47 -0.62 -17.22
N ARG A 328 3.61 -0.74 -15.90
CA ARG A 328 3.70 0.39 -15.00
C ARG A 328 5.01 0.34 -14.22
N ASN A 329 5.76 1.44 -14.29
CA ASN A 329 6.88 1.64 -13.41
C ASN A 329 6.35 1.94 -11.99
N LEU A 330 6.69 1.08 -11.03
CA LEU A 330 6.37 1.26 -9.61
C LEU A 330 7.50 2.00 -8.87
N GLY A 331 8.56 2.38 -9.57
CA GLY A 331 9.72 3.05 -8.99
C GLY A 331 10.34 4.16 -9.82
N GLU A 332 9.95 5.38 -9.45
CA GLU A 332 10.83 6.45 -8.94
C GLU A 332 9.91 7.35 -8.08
N PRO A 333 10.25 7.65 -6.82
CA PRO A 333 9.53 8.70 -6.13
C PRO A 333 9.85 10.04 -6.82
N HIS A 334 8.87 10.93 -6.92
CA HIS A 334 9.14 12.32 -7.31
C HIS A 334 9.92 12.99 -6.17
N TYR A 335 11.24 12.88 -6.21
CA TYR A 335 12.11 13.67 -5.35
C TYR A 335 11.94 15.14 -5.71
N ARG A 336 11.93 16.03 -4.72
CA ARG A 336 12.38 17.39 -4.98
C ARG A 336 13.88 17.30 -5.26
N GLU A 337 14.29 17.78 -6.42
CA GLU A 337 15.69 17.88 -6.82
C GLU A 337 16.53 18.50 -5.68
N GLY A 338 17.67 17.90 -5.38
CA GLY A 338 18.66 18.42 -4.42
C GLY A 338 18.93 17.57 -3.18
N LEU A 339 18.14 16.52 -2.89
CA LEU A 339 18.37 15.61 -1.76
C LEU A 339 18.76 14.21 -2.27
N HIS A 340 20.03 14.07 -2.67
CA HIS A 340 20.64 12.78 -2.97
C HIS A 340 20.84 12.02 -1.64
N LEU A 341 19.76 11.50 -1.07
CA LEU A 341 19.83 10.96 0.28
C LEU A 341 20.20 9.45 0.27
N PRO A 342 21.15 9.03 1.13
CA PRO A 342 21.55 7.63 1.36
C PRO A 342 20.43 6.65 1.74
N TRP A 343 19.22 7.14 2.02
CA TRP A 343 18.20 6.37 2.71
C TRP A 343 17.60 5.22 1.89
N GLU A 344 17.52 5.27 0.55
CA GLU A 344 16.99 4.12 -0.22
C GLU A 344 17.91 2.90 -0.03
N LYS A 345 19.23 3.14 0.02
CA LYS A 345 20.21 2.11 0.34
C LYS A 345 20.00 1.60 1.76
N ILE A 346 19.84 2.50 2.73
CA ILE A 346 19.57 2.15 4.14
C ILE A 346 18.29 1.34 4.28
N ALA A 347 17.21 1.71 3.58
CA ALA A 347 15.93 1.01 3.62
C ALA A 347 16.00 -0.37 2.95
N ARG A 348 16.83 -0.54 1.91
CA ARG A 348 17.11 -1.86 1.31
C ARG A 348 17.93 -2.73 2.25
N GLU A 349 19.02 -2.19 2.80
CA GLU A 349 19.93 -2.90 3.72
C GLU A 349 19.25 -3.26 5.05
N ASN A 350 18.38 -2.39 5.55
CA ASN A 350 17.69 -2.54 6.83
C ASN A 350 16.21 -2.80 6.63
N SER A 351 15.80 -3.56 5.60
CA SER A 351 14.38 -3.67 5.27
C SER A 351 13.51 -4.29 6.38
N HIS A 352 14.15 -4.99 7.33
CA HIS A 352 13.53 -5.57 8.54
C HIS A 352 13.13 -4.52 9.57
N ASP A 353 13.79 -3.36 9.50
CA ASP A 353 13.57 -2.26 10.41
C ASP A 353 13.85 -0.94 9.70
N ILE A 354 13.13 -0.71 8.60
CA ILE A 354 13.28 0.49 7.78
C ILE A 354 13.08 1.73 8.65
N THR A 355 12.04 1.71 9.49
CA THR A 355 11.74 2.79 10.42
C THR A 355 12.90 3.07 11.36
N GLY A 356 13.43 2.05 12.06
CA GLY A 356 14.55 2.23 13.00
C GLY A 356 15.82 2.71 12.33
N ALA A 357 16.18 2.11 11.19
CA ALA A 357 17.37 2.49 10.43
C ALA A 357 17.27 3.92 9.89
N MET A 358 16.06 4.35 9.49
CA MET A 358 15.84 5.73 9.06
C MET A 358 15.85 6.71 10.22
N ILE A 359 15.30 6.35 11.38
CA ILE A 359 15.41 7.18 12.58
C ILE A 359 16.89 7.34 12.96
N ALA A 360 17.68 6.26 12.90
CA ALA A 360 19.11 6.29 13.18
C ALA A 360 19.89 7.16 12.18
N ASP A 361 19.60 7.03 10.88
CA ASP A 361 20.22 7.85 9.83
C ASP A 361 19.88 9.33 9.99
N MET A 362 18.59 9.65 10.21
CA MET A 362 18.16 11.03 10.44
C MET A 362 18.76 11.61 11.72
N ALA A 363 18.90 10.80 12.78
CA ALA A 363 19.61 11.20 13.99
C ALA A 363 21.11 11.40 13.74
N ASN A 364 21.75 10.65 12.86
CA ASN A 364 23.16 10.87 12.52
C ASN A 364 23.34 12.13 11.67
N VAL A 365 22.46 12.37 10.69
CA VAL A 365 22.54 13.50 9.75
C VAL A 365 22.14 14.82 10.42
N TYR A 366 21.13 14.80 11.29
CA TYR A 366 20.52 16.00 11.91
C TYR A 366 20.68 16.05 13.44
N GLY A 367 21.57 15.22 13.99
CA GLY A 367 21.72 14.87 15.41
C GLY A 367 22.05 15.96 16.41
N THR A 368 22.08 17.23 16.01
CA THR A 368 22.27 18.35 16.94
C THR A 368 20.96 18.83 17.58
N SER A 369 19.79 18.31 17.17
CA SER A 369 18.52 18.66 17.82
C SER A 369 18.14 17.70 18.96
N PRO A 370 17.82 18.22 20.16
CA PRO A 370 17.37 17.42 21.32
C PRO A 370 16.17 16.51 21.02
N LEU A 371 15.32 16.90 20.06
CA LEU A 371 14.16 16.14 19.61
C LEU A 371 14.54 14.79 18.99
N TRP A 372 15.60 14.73 18.18
CA TRP A 372 16.00 13.50 17.49
C TRP A 372 16.55 12.43 18.45
N GLY A 373 17.29 12.85 19.47
CA GLY A 373 17.78 11.95 20.53
C GLY A 373 16.65 11.35 21.37
N GLN A 374 15.59 12.11 21.63
CA GLN A 374 14.40 11.62 22.33
C GLN A 374 13.61 10.63 21.46
N VAL A 375 13.48 10.88 20.15
CA VAL A 375 12.83 9.98 19.17
C VAL A 375 13.56 8.66 19.06
N TYR A 376 14.89 8.68 18.94
CA TYR A 376 15.69 7.46 18.90
C TYR A 376 15.59 6.64 20.19
N SER A 377 15.69 7.30 21.35
CA SER A 377 15.61 6.64 22.66
C SER A 377 14.23 6.02 22.92
N ALA A 378 13.15 6.70 22.53
CA ALA A 378 11.79 6.21 22.70
C ALA A 378 11.47 5.05 21.75
N TRP A 379 11.92 5.14 20.49
CA TRP A 379 11.77 4.06 19.53
C TRP A 379 12.50 2.77 19.99
N ASN A 380 13.73 2.90 20.49
CA ASN A 380 14.46 1.77 21.10
C ASN A 380 13.73 1.17 22.32
N ARG A 381 13.14 2.01 23.19
CA ARG A 381 12.34 1.52 24.33
C ARG A 381 11.12 0.71 23.89
N ARG A 382 10.40 1.10 22.83
CA ARG A 382 9.28 0.29 22.30
C ARG A 382 9.74 -1.02 21.68
N ARG A 383 10.84 -1.03 20.92
CA ARG A 383 11.40 -2.26 20.34
C ARG A 383 11.83 -3.28 21.41
N LEU A 384 12.30 -2.80 22.57
CA LEU A 384 12.66 -3.64 23.72
C LEU A 384 11.43 -4.14 24.51
N LEU A 385 10.26 -3.51 24.33
CA LEU A 385 8.99 -3.88 24.98
C LEU A 385 8.07 -4.74 24.10
N GLU A 386 8.35 -4.85 22.80
CA GLU A 386 7.75 -5.91 21.99
C GLU A 386 8.26 -7.25 22.53
N PRO A 387 7.37 -8.20 22.89
CA PRO A 387 7.80 -9.56 23.17
C PRO A 387 8.59 -10.01 21.94
N GLN A 388 9.83 -10.43 22.14
CA GLN A 388 10.50 -11.26 21.15
C GLN A 388 9.57 -12.45 20.97
N VAL A 389 8.77 -12.44 19.91
CA VAL A 389 7.94 -13.59 19.56
C VAL A 389 8.97 -14.66 19.23
N SER A 390 9.24 -15.55 20.20
CA SER A 390 9.90 -16.80 19.89
C SER A 390 9.01 -17.45 18.86
N ARG A 391 9.56 -17.62 17.65
CA ARG A 391 8.90 -18.37 16.60
C ARG A 391 9.07 -19.84 16.94
N ASP A 392 8.38 -20.27 17.98
CA ASP A 392 8.16 -21.67 18.29
C ASP A 392 6.68 -21.95 18.01
N THR A 393 6.40 -22.40 16.78
CA THR A 393 5.40 -23.41 16.38
C THR A 393 5.33 -23.49 14.86
#